data_AF-A0A2T7NCF5-F1
#
_entry.id   AF-A0A2T7NCF5-F1
#
_cell.length_a   1.000
_cell.length_b   1.000
_cell.length_c   1.000
_cell.angle_alpha   90.00
_cell.angle_beta   90.00
_cell.angle_gamma   90.00
#
_symmetry.space_group_name_H-M   'P 1'
#
loop_
_entity.id
_entity.type
_entity.pdbx_description
1 polymer ?
#
loop_
_entity_poly.entity_id
_entity_poly.type
_entity_poly.pdbx_seq_one_letter_code
_entity_poly.pdbx_strand_id
1 'polypeptide(L)'
;MEPATWGHCVCNTGYTGDNCHLLEGQGPQLSRIRNSNACDVNERPCRKVFIDVTNIALTDQLKCRVQEVLTDGSLLPDMSVDDGDFLSAGRLACNLPDARVKSADFPVITAVSLSRSPSNHTLLVCDINSQVTAPTARYRLSWGVDGLWREEQEVDSGHLTASVTVSDLPNGVQLTTD
;
A
#
# COMPACT_ATOMS: atom_id res chain seq x y z
N MET A 1 19.36 2.43 45.96
CA MET A 1 18.79 2.34 44.60
C MET A 1 18.56 0.86 44.37
N GLU A 2 17.35 0.38 44.69
CA GLU A 2 17.02 -1.04 44.54
C GLU A 2 16.70 -1.36 43.07
N PRO A 3 17.08 -2.56 42.58
CA PRO A 3 16.74 -2.99 41.23
C PRO A 3 15.24 -3.32 41.16
N ALA A 4 14.55 -2.81 40.14
CA ALA A 4 13.16 -3.18 39.87
C ALA A 4 13.08 -4.70 39.59
N THR A 5 12.28 -5.41 40.38
CA THR A 5 11.92 -6.82 40.12
C THR A 5 10.81 -6.84 39.08
N TRP A 6 11.08 -7.42 37.92
CA TRP A 6 10.04 -7.64 36.92
C TRP A 6 9.18 -8.84 37.34
N GLY A 7 7.85 -8.69 37.28
CA GLY A 7 6.92 -9.80 37.50
C GLY A 7 6.74 -10.60 36.21
N HIS A 8 6.84 -11.92 36.29
CA HIS A 8 6.52 -12.81 35.18
C HIS A 8 5.02 -13.13 35.18
N CYS A 9 4.35 -12.95 34.04
CA CYS A 9 2.97 -13.36 33.89
C CYS A 9 2.87 -14.89 33.87
N VAL A 10 2.02 -15.45 34.72
CA VAL A 10 1.68 -16.88 34.69
C VAL A 10 0.36 -17.03 33.93
N CYS A 11 0.42 -17.69 32.78
CA CYS A 11 -0.75 -17.83 31.91
C CYS A 11 -1.64 -19.00 32.35
N ASN A 12 -2.95 -18.81 32.19
CA ASN A 12 -3.91 -19.90 32.34
C ASN A 12 -3.69 -20.95 31.23
N THR A 13 -4.06 -22.20 31.50
CA THR A 13 -3.97 -23.29 30.53
C THR A 13 -4.60 -22.90 29.19
N GLY A 14 -3.86 -23.12 28.09
CA GLY A 14 -4.28 -22.76 26.74
C GLY A 14 -3.95 -21.33 26.32
N TYR A 15 -3.29 -20.54 27.18
CA TYR A 15 -2.82 -19.19 26.87
C TYR A 15 -1.30 -19.06 27.04
N THR A 16 -0.68 -18.20 26.23
CA THR A 16 0.76 -17.95 26.18
C THR A 16 1.09 -16.51 25.80
N GLY A 17 2.38 -16.20 25.69
CA GLY A 17 2.94 -14.89 25.38
C GLY A 17 3.13 -14.00 26.61
N ASP A 18 3.86 -12.90 26.44
CA ASP A 18 4.31 -12.03 27.54
C ASP A 18 3.16 -11.49 28.41
N ASN A 19 1.98 -11.31 27.82
CA ASN A 19 0.78 -10.83 28.50
C ASN A 19 -0.37 -11.85 28.50
N CYS A 20 -0.09 -13.13 28.27
CA CYS A 20 -1.08 -14.23 28.29
C CYS A 20 -2.32 -14.04 27.39
N HIS A 21 -2.16 -13.34 26.28
CA HIS A 21 -3.25 -13.02 25.34
C HIS A 21 -3.27 -13.91 24.10
N LEU A 22 -2.26 -14.76 23.92
CA LEU A 22 -2.14 -15.65 22.78
C LEU A 22 -2.71 -17.02 23.14
N LEU A 23 -3.44 -17.65 22.24
CA LEU A 23 -3.87 -19.03 22.34
C LEU A 23 -2.67 -19.94 22.05
N GLU A 24 -2.38 -20.82 23.01
CA GLU A 24 -1.27 -21.75 22.92
C GLU A 24 -1.42 -22.71 21.73
N GLY A 25 -0.32 -22.96 21.02
CA GLY A 25 -0.30 -23.83 19.83
C GLY A 25 -0.96 -23.25 18.58
N GLN A 26 -1.51 -22.03 18.65
CA GLN A 26 -2.09 -21.35 17.51
C GLN A 26 -1.15 -20.23 17.04
N GLY A 27 -0.87 -20.19 15.74
CA GLY A 27 -0.18 -19.04 15.12
C GLY A 27 -1.14 -17.86 14.88
N PRO A 28 -0.66 -16.79 14.21
CA PRO A 28 -1.51 -15.70 13.74
C PRO A 28 -2.66 -16.23 12.88
N GLN A 29 -3.88 -15.83 13.17
CA GLN A 29 -5.06 -16.21 12.41
C GLN A 29 -5.46 -15.08 11.46
N LEU A 30 -5.47 -15.36 10.16
CA LEU A 30 -5.89 -14.40 9.16
C LEU A 30 -7.41 -14.21 9.22
N SER A 31 -7.85 -12.99 9.54
CA SER A 31 -9.29 -12.67 9.61
C SER A 31 -9.79 -12.03 8.31
N ARG A 32 -8.97 -11.16 7.69
CA ARG A 32 -9.31 -10.47 6.45
C ARG A 32 -8.06 -9.96 5.75
N ILE A 33 -8.03 -10.06 4.43
CA ILE A 33 -7.12 -9.28 3.58
C ILE A 33 -7.85 -7.99 3.19
N ARG A 34 -7.29 -6.84 3.57
CA ARG A 34 -7.84 -5.52 3.23
C ARG A 34 -7.39 -5.12 1.83
N ASN A 35 -8.30 -4.44 1.11
CA ASN A 35 -8.37 -4.31 -0.34
C ASN A 35 -8.88 -5.61 -0.99
N SER A 36 -10.17 -5.61 -1.30
CA SER A 36 -10.98 -6.75 -1.71
C SER A 36 -10.72 -7.24 -3.14
N ASN A 37 -9.99 -6.48 -3.96
CA ASN A 37 -9.30 -7.08 -5.08
C ASN A 37 -8.03 -7.72 -4.52
N ALA A 38 -8.08 -9.03 -4.26
CA ALA A 38 -6.88 -9.85 -4.16
C ALA A 38 -5.90 -9.32 -5.22
N CYS A 39 -4.71 -8.92 -4.80
CA CYS A 39 -3.72 -8.26 -5.65
C CYS A 39 -3.81 -8.77 -7.09
N ASP A 40 -4.48 -8.02 -7.97
CA ASP A 40 -4.54 -8.37 -9.37
C ASP A 40 -3.32 -7.72 -10.00
N VAL A 41 -2.31 -8.54 -10.21
CA VAL A 41 -1.06 -8.13 -10.85
C VAL A 41 -1.31 -7.65 -12.28
N ASN A 42 -2.47 -7.93 -12.88
CA ASN A 42 -2.88 -7.37 -14.16
C ASN A 42 -3.48 -5.96 -14.04
N GLU A 43 -3.88 -5.51 -12.84
CA GLU A 43 -4.43 -4.16 -12.61
C GLU A 43 -3.37 -3.18 -12.06
N ARG A 44 -2.37 -3.66 -11.32
CA ARG A 44 -1.37 -2.81 -10.67
C ARG A 44 -0.17 -3.60 -10.16
N PRO A 45 1.01 -2.94 -10.02
CA PRO A 45 2.15 -3.57 -9.38
C PRO A 45 1.86 -3.67 -7.89
N CYS A 46 1.58 -4.87 -7.42
CA CYS A 46 1.31 -5.09 -6.02
C CYS A 46 2.62 -5.20 -5.26
N ARG A 47 2.86 -4.22 -4.40
CA ARG A 47 4.06 -4.21 -3.55
C ARG A 47 3.76 -4.51 -2.10
N LYS A 48 2.52 -4.22 -1.65
CA LYS A 48 2.09 -4.45 -0.28
C LYS A 48 0.63 -4.84 -0.22
N VAL A 49 0.30 -5.75 0.71
CA VAL A 49 -1.07 -6.05 1.13
C VAL A 49 -1.20 -5.87 2.62
N PHE A 50 -2.37 -5.40 3.05
CA PHE A 50 -2.68 -5.19 4.46
C PHE A 50 -3.60 -6.29 4.95
N ILE A 51 -3.28 -6.90 6.08
CA ILE A 51 -4.04 -8.03 6.61
C ILE A 51 -4.46 -7.74 8.06
N ASP A 52 -5.71 -8.03 8.36
CA ASP A 52 -6.20 -8.09 9.73
C ASP A 52 -5.96 -9.51 10.26
N VAL A 53 -5.30 -9.60 11.41
CA VAL A 53 -4.95 -10.87 12.04
C VAL A 53 -5.38 -10.88 13.50
N THR A 54 -5.58 -12.06 14.07
CA THR A 54 -5.72 -12.26 15.51
C THR A 54 -4.65 -13.21 16.01
N ASN A 55 -4.52 -13.34 17.33
CA ASN A 55 -3.59 -14.28 17.96
C ASN A 55 -2.13 -14.09 17.51
N ILE A 56 -1.66 -12.85 17.52
CA ILE A 56 -0.34 -12.47 17.02
C ILE A 56 0.53 -11.87 18.12
N ALA A 57 1.75 -12.40 18.26
CA ALA A 57 2.78 -11.82 19.10
C ALA A 57 3.41 -10.60 18.42
N LEU A 58 3.83 -9.62 19.22
CA LEU A 58 4.76 -8.58 18.77
C LEU A 58 6.11 -9.24 18.50
N THR A 59 6.43 -9.49 17.23
CA THR A 59 7.70 -10.08 16.81
C THR A 59 8.15 -9.49 15.47
N ASP A 60 9.45 -9.35 15.31
CA ASP A 60 10.13 -8.98 14.06
C ASP A 60 10.34 -10.18 13.12
N GLN A 61 9.93 -11.38 13.53
CA GLN A 61 10.11 -12.62 12.77
C GLN A 61 8.91 -13.00 11.90
N LEU A 62 8.00 -12.05 11.64
CA LEU A 62 6.83 -12.30 10.81
C LEU A 62 7.25 -12.52 9.36
N LYS A 63 6.81 -13.64 8.80
CA LYS A 63 7.03 -13.98 7.40
C LYS A 63 5.69 -14.11 6.70
N CYS A 64 5.61 -13.56 5.49
CA CYS A 64 4.48 -13.69 4.60
C CYS A 64 4.84 -14.65 3.48
N ARG A 65 3.96 -15.61 3.22
CA ARG A 65 4.12 -16.58 2.14
C ARG A 65 3.09 -16.28 1.07
N VAL A 66 3.56 -16.08 -0.15
CA VAL A 66 2.74 -15.71 -1.30
C VAL A 66 2.92 -16.77 -2.37
N GLN A 67 1.81 -17.17 -2.98
CA GLN A 67 1.78 -18.15 -4.05
C GLN A 67 0.85 -17.62 -5.13
N GLU A 68 1.34 -17.62 -6.36
CA GLU A 68 0.56 -17.18 -7.50
C GLU A 68 -0.47 -18.24 -7.89
N VAL A 69 -1.68 -17.78 -8.21
CA VAL A 69 -2.81 -18.60 -8.64
C VAL A 69 -3.13 -18.22 -10.08
N LEU A 70 -3.10 -19.21 -10.98
CA LEU A 70 -3.44 -19.03 -12.37
C LEU A 70 -4.95 -18.86 -12.56
N THR A 71 -5.36 -18.40 -13.73
CA THR A 71 -6.77 -18.14 -14.07
C THR A 71 -7.65 -19.39 -14.05
N ASP A 72 -7.07 -20.58 -14.20
CA ASP A 72 -7.76 -21.88 -14.07
C ASP A 72 -7.83 -22.38 -12.60
N GLY A 73 -7.33 -21.59 -11.65
CA GLY A 73 -7.27 -21.92 -10.23
C GLY A 73 -6.08 -22.80 -9.83
N SER A 74 -5.21 -23.17 -10.78
CA SER A 74 -3.99 -23.92 -10.47
C SER A 74 -2.96 -23.04 -9.76
N LEU A 75 -2.22 -23.63 -8.82
CA LEU A 75 -1.18 -22.94 -8.06
C LEU A 75 0.15 -23.09 -8.77
N LEU A 76 0.90 -22.00 -8.95
CA LEU A 76 2.29 -22.10 -9.39
C LEU A 76 3.14 -22.73 -8.27
N PRO A 77 4.13 -23.58 -8.63
CA PRO A 77 5.01 -24.21 -7.64
C PRO A 77 5.90 -23.19 -6.92
N ASP A 78 6.15 -22.05 -7.57
CA ASP A 78 6.97 -20.98 -7.04
C ASP A 78 6.24 -20.25 -5.93
N MET A 79 6.94 -20.14 -4.80
CA MET A 79 6.41 -19.62 -3.57
C MET A 79 7.43 -18.64 -3.02
N SER A 80 7.02 -17.38 -2.91
CA SER A 80 7.86 -16.33 -2.35
C SER A 80 7.56 -16.19 -0.86
N VAL A 81 8.62 -16.15 -0.07
CA VAL A 81 8.55 -15.78 1.34
C VAL A 81 9.20 -14.42 1.49
N ASP A 82 8.48 -13.49 2.09
CA ASP A 82 8.95 -12.12 2.33
C ASP A 82 8.66 -11.71 3.78
N ASP A 83 9.24 -10.60 4.20
CA ASP A 83 9.05 -10.03 5.53
C ASP A 83 7.66 -9.39 5.69
N GLY A 84 7.08 -9.62 6.87
CA GLY A 84 5.86 -8.96 7.32
C GLY A 84 6.17 -7.81 8.27
N ASP A 85 5.57 -6.66 8.03
CA ASP A 85 5.65 -5.48 8.88
C ASP A 85 4.51 -5.49 9.90
N PHE A 86 4.82 -5.40 11.18
CA PHE A 86 3.83 -5.18 12.22
C PHE A 86 3.35 -3.72 12.20
N LEU A 87 2.04 -3.50 12.06
CA LEU A 87 1.46 -2.16 12.06
C LEU A 87 0.78 -1.82 13.37
N SER A 88 -0.04 -2.74 13.90
CA SER A 88 -0.75 -2.57 15.18
C SER A 88 -1.19 -3.92 15.74
N ALA A 89 -1.71 -3.92 16.98
CA ALA A 89 -2.38 -5.09 17.55
C ALA A 89 -3.53 -5.53 16.63
N GLY A 90 -3.29 -6.60 15.86
CA GLY A 90 -4.22 -7.16 14.90
C GLY A 90 -4.10 -6.67 13.45
N ARG A 91 -3.04 -5.95 13.08
CA ARG A 91 -2.80 -5.59 11.68
C ARG A 91 -1.34 -5.74 11.28
N LEU A 92 -1.14 -6.37 10.13
CA LEU A 92 0.16 -6.50 9.46
C LEU A 92 0.12 -5.94 8.05
N ALA A 93 1.28 -5.62 7.51
CA ALA A 93 1.50 -5.51 6.08
C ALA A 93 2.44 -6.62 5.62
N CYS A 94 2.14 -7.25 4.50
CA CYS A 94 3.07 -8.15 3.82
C CYS A 94 3.64 -7.43 2.61
N ASN A 95 4.97 -7.45 2.50
CA ASN A 95 5.61 -7.09 1.25
C ASN A 95 5.35 -8.23 0.25
N LEU A 96 4.93 -7.87 -0.95
CA LEU A 96 4.78 -8.80 -2.05
C LEU A 96 5.96 -8.59 -3.00
N PRO A 97 6.54 -9.67 -3.56
CA PRO A 97 7.50 -9.49 -4.64
C PRO A 97 6.85 -8.69 -5.76
N ASP A 98 7.62 -7.84 -6.44
CA ASP A 98 7.11 -7.05 -7.58
C ASP A 98 6.77 -8.03 -8.72
N ALA A 99 5.54 -8.52 -8.71
CA ALA A 99 4.99 -9.31 -9.79
C ALA A 99 4.87 -8.37 -10.97
N ARG A 100 5.57 -8.71 -12.07
CA ARG A 100 5.53 -7.92 -13.29
C ARG A 100 4.08 -7.81 -13.74
N VAL A 101 3.50 -6.64 -13.51
CA VAL A 101 2.36 -6.20 -14.28
C VAL A 101 2.72 -6.37 -15.74
N LYS A 102 1.73 -6.63 -16.60
CA LYS A 102 1.91 -6.31 -18.01
C LYS A 102 2.19 -4.81 -18.10
N SER A 103 3.46 -4.44 -17.93
CA SER A 103 3.98 -3.07 -17.78
C SER A 103 3.68 -2.20 -19.00
N ALA A 104 3.24 -2.86 -20.06
CA ALA A 104 2.61 -2.29 -21.21
C ALA A 104 1.40 -1.40 -20.82
N ASP A 105 0.45 -1.90 -20.04
CA ASP A 105 -0.94 -1.40 -20.10
C ASP A 105 -1.27 -0.23 -19.16
N PHE A 106 -0.33 0.20 -18.31
CA PHE A 106 -0.55 1.23 -17.29
C PHE A 106 0.23 2.52 -17.52
N PRO A 107 -0.37 3.69 -17.23
CA PRO A 107 0.31 4.97 -17.31
C PRO A 107 1.31 5.11 -16.15
N VAL A 108 2.52 5.56 -16.45
CA VAL A 108 3.56 5.83 -15.46
C VAL A 108 3.86 7.31 -15.44
N ILE A 109 3.87 7.93 -14.25
CA ILE A 109 4.35 9.32 -14.08
C ILE A 109 5.86 9.32 -14.28
N THR A 110 6.32 10.01 -15.32
CA THR A 110 7.74 10.09 -15.69
C THR A 110 8.43 11.36 -15.19
N ALA A 111 7.69 12.45 -15.01
CA ALA A 111 8.23 13.68 -14.47
C ALA A 111 7.15 14.51 -13.75
N VAL A 112 7.58 15.27 -12.73
CA VAL A 112 6.76 16.26 -12.04
C VAL A 112 7.57 17.56 -11.99
N SER A 113 6.99 18.66 -12.44
CA SER A 113 7.66 19.97 -12.51
C SER A 113 6.71 21.12 -12.20
N LEU A 114 7.27 22.27 -11.84
CA LEU A 114 6.51 23.51 -11.69
C LEU A 114 6.71 24.37 -12.94
N SER A 115 5.62 24.87 -13.51
CA SER A 115 5.63 25.80 -14.62
C SER A 115 4.75 27.02 -14.35
N ARG A 116 4.83 28.03 -15.21
CA ARG A 116 4.02 29.25 -15.07
C ARG A 116 3.08 29.36 -16.27
N SER A 117 1.79 29.48 -15.99
CA SER A 117 0.75 29.67 -17.02
C SER A 117 0.85 31.06 -17.67
N PRO A 118 0.26 31.25 -18.88
CA PRO A 118 0.16 32.57 -19.53
C PRO A 118 -0.55 33.63 -18.67
N SER A 119 -1.48 33.18 -17.82
CA SER A 119 -2.21 33.99 -16.83
C SER A 119 -1.41 34.25 -15.54
N ASN A 120 -0.12 33.92 -15.49
CA ASN A 120 0.78 34.13 -14.34
C ASN A 120 0.44 33.31 -13.08
N HIS A 121 -0.36 32.24 -13.21
CA HIS A 121 -0.57 31.25 -12.15
C HIS A 121 0.51 30.16 -12.19
N THR A 122 0.93 29.67 -11.02
CA THR A 122 1.85 28.51 -10.90
C THR A 122 1.10 27.22 -11.16
N LEU A 123 1.59 26.44 -12.12
CA LEU A 123 1.07 25.12 -12.47
C LEU A 123 2.00 24.03 -11.93
N LEU A 124 1.42 23.00 -11.34
CA LEU A 124 2.08 21.72 -11.13
C LEU A 124 1.81 20.86 -12.36
N VAL A 125 2.86 20.45 -13.06
CA VAL A 125 2.80 19.70 -14.31
C VAL A 125 3.33 18.28 -14.08
N CYS A 126 2.56 17.29 -14.52
CA CYS A 126 2.92 15.88 -14.49
C CYS A 126 2.97 15.34 -15.91
N ASP A 127 4.13 14.80 -16.30
CA ASP A 127 4.30 14.06 -17.54
C ASP A 127 4.08 12.58 -17.29
N ILE A 128 3.24 11.98 -18.13
CA ILE A 128 2.80 10.62 -18.04
C ILE A 128 3.18 9.91 -19.33
N ASN A 129 3.74 8.72 -19.19
CA ASN A 129 4.03 7.83 -20.30
C ASN A 129 3.07 6.63 -20.25
N SER A 130 2.21 6.50 -21.25
CA SER A 130 1.42 5.29 -21.49
C SER A 130 1.80 4.69 -22.85
N GLN A 131 2.83 3.84 -22.88
CA GLN A 131 3.32 3.29 -24.15
C GLN A 131 2.44 2.17 -24.72
N VAL A 132 1.51 1.60 -23.94
CA VAL A 132 0.64 0.53 -24.44
C VAL A 132 -0.78 0.65 -23.92
N THR A 133 -1.45 1.75 -24.23
CA THR A 133 -2.91 1.74 -24.17
C THR A 133 -3.56 1.69 -25.52
N ALA A 134 -4.62 0.89 -25.60
CA ALA A 134 -5.60 1.03 -26.66
C ALA A 134 -5.93 2.53 -26.82
N PRO A 135 -6.04 3.07 -28.05
CA PRO A 135 -6.25 4.50 -28.32
C PRO A 135 -7.57 5.08 -27.75
N THR A 136 -8.35 4.26 -27.03
CA THR A 136 -9.62 4.59 -26.39
C THR A 136 -9.53 4.56 -24.86
N ALA A 137 -8.37 4.30 -24.26
CA ALA A 137 -8.24 4.25 -22.82
C ALA A 137 -8.33 5.66 -22.22
N ARG A 138 -9.03 5.76 -21.09
CA ARG A 138 -9.15 6.98 -20.29
C ARG A 138 -8.58 6.72 -18.92
N TYR A 139 -7.77 7.64 -18.45
CA TYR A 139 -7.16 7.59 -17.14
C TYR A 139 -7.68 8.73 -16.28
N ARG A 140 -7.60 8.51 -14.98
CA ARG A 140 -8.12 9.42 -13.99
C ARG A 140 -6.98 9.85 -13.08
N LEU A 141 -6.66 11.13 -13.12
CA LEU A 141 -5.57 11.74 -12.37
C LEU A 141 -6.15 12.55 -11.22
N SER A 142 -5.68 12.27 -10.01
CA SER A 142 -6.04 13.03 -8.81
C SER A 142 -4.81 13.75 -8.26
N TRP A 143 -5.01 14.96 -7.76
CA TRP A 143 -3.96 15.78 -7.17
C TRP A 143 -4.22 15.94 -5.66
N GLY A 144 -3.19 15.94 -4.82
CA GLY A 144 -3.39 16.05 -3.37
C GLY A 144 -2.16 16.52 -2.59
N VAL A 145 -2.41 17.05 -1.39
CA VAL A 145 -1.41 17.53 -0.43
C VAL A 145 -1.77 16.93 0.93
N ASP A 146 -0.81 16.29 1.61
CA ASP A 146 -0.99 15.67 2.93
C ASP A 146 -2.21 14.74 3.06
N GLY A 147 -2.51 13.98 1.99
CA GLY A 147 -3.64 13.06 1.94
C GLY A 147 -5.00 13.71 1.71
N LEU A 148 -5.07 15.04 1.56
CA LEU A 148 -6.24 15.76 1.05
C LEU A 148 -6.18 15.78 -0.48
N TRP A 149 -7.22 15.26 -1.12
CA TRP A 149 -7.30 15.11 -2.58
C TRP A 149 -8.28 16.10 -3.20
N ARG A 150 -7.99 16.54 -4.43
CA ARG A 150 -8.90 17.29 -5.30
C ARG A 150 -9.63 16.38 -6.28
N GLU A 151 -10.63 16.99 -6.92
CA GLU A 151 -11.42 16.37 -7.97
C GLU A 151 -10.55 15.84 -9.10
N GLU A 152 -11.03 14.75 -9.67
CA GLU A 152 -10.28 13.89 -10.57
C GLU A 152 -10.34 14.44 -12.01
N GLN A 153 -9.18 14.58 -12.66
CA GLN A 153 -9.08 14.97 -14.06
C GLN A 153 -9.01 13.72 -14.95
N GLU A 154 -9.88 13.60 -15.94
CA GLU A 154 -9.74 12.54 -16.96
C GLU A 154 -8.74 12.95 -18.05
N VAL A 155 -7.85 12.03 -18.43
CA VAL A 155 -6.87 12.19 -19.51
C VAL A 155 -6.95 10.99 -20.47
N ASP A 156 -6.96 11.26 -21.78
CA ASP A 156 -7.00 10.22 -22.82
C ASP A 156 -5.64 9.50 -22.94
N SER A 157 -5.53 8.38 -23.66
CA SER A 157 -4.27 7.63 -23.87
C SER A 157 -3.23 8.40 -24.71
N GLY A 158 -1.94 8.37 -24.32
CA GLY A 158 -0.82 8.96 -25.09
C GLY A 158 0.43 9.36 -24.26
N HIS A 159 1.35 10.16 -24.83
CA HIS A 159 2.27 10.96 -24.01
C HIS A 159 1.50 12.18 -23.51
N LEU A 160 1.19 12.19 -22.22
CA LEU A 160 0.21 13.11 -21.65
C LEU A 160 0.91 14.04 -20.67
N THR A 161 0.69 15.32 -20.86
CA THR A 161 1.03 16.33 -19.86
C THR A 161 -0.28 16.76 -19.20
N ALA A 162 -0.41 16.49 -17.91
CA ALA A 162 -1.50 16.98 -17.09
C ALA A 162 -1.01 18.11 -16.18
N SER A 163 -1.87 19.09 -15.90
CA SER A 163 -1.49 20.21 -15.04
C SER A 163 -2.63 20.71 -14.18
N VAL A 164 -2.32 21.10 -12.95
CA VAL A 164 -3.25 21.76 -12.02
C VAL A 164 -2.65 23.07 -11.52
N THR A 165 -3.48 24.08 -11.29
CA THR A 165 -3.03 25.29 -10.63
C THR A 165 -2.73 24.98 -9.16
N VAL A 166 -1.57 25.40 -8.67
CA VAL A 166 -1.17 25.14 -7.27
C VAL A 166 -2.17 25.75 -6.28
N SER A 167 -2.76 26.91 -6.60
CA SER A 167 -3.83 27.53 -5.81
C SER A 167 -5.10 26.69 -5.72
N ASP A 168 -5.32 25.80 -6.68
CA ASP A 168 -6.49 24.95 -6.74
C ASP A 168 -6.26 23.67 -5.93
N LEU A 169 -5.04 23.38 -5.46
CA LEU A 169 -4.80 22.25 -4.55
C LEU A 169 -5.41 22.52 -3.17
N PRO A 170 -5.74 21.49 -2.39
CA PRO A 170 -6.18 21.69 -1.02
C PRO A 170 -5.02 22.30 -0.26
N ASN A 171 -5.29 23.41 0.43
CA ASN A 171 -4.35 23.92 1.41
C ASN A 171 -4.26 22.87 2.52
N GLY A 172 -3.11 22.19 2.59
CA GLY A 172 -2.68 21.52 3.80
C GLY A 172 -2.74 22.56 4.92
N VAL A 173 -3.29 22.15 6.06
CA VAL A 173 -3.34 22.95 7.29
C VAL A 173 -2.02 23.69 7.49
N GLN A 174 -2.08 24.96 7.91
CA GLN A 174 -0.89 25.70 8.29
C GLN A 174 -0.02 24.84 9.19
N LEU A 175 1.26 24.69 8.83
CA LEU A 175 2.28 24.26 9.79
C LEU A 175 2.26 25.28 10.93
N THR A 176 1.56 24.95 12.01
CA THR A 176 1.82 25.57 13.30
C THR A 176 3.22 25.13 13.68
N THR A 177 4.18 26.03 13.47
CA THR A 177 5.47 25.96 14.12
C THR A 177 5.24 26.21 15.61
N ASP A 178 5.20 25.14 16.40
CA ASP A 178 5.69 25.18 17.78
C ASP A 178 7.21 24.94 17.78
#